data_AF-A0A554GKP8-F1
#
_entry.id   AF-A0A554GKP8-F1
#
_cell.length_a   1.000
_cell.length_b   1.000
_cell.length_c   1.000
_cell.angle_alpha   90.00
_cell.angle_beta   90.00
_cell.angle_gamma   90.00
#
_symmetry.space_group_name_H-M   'P 1'
#
loop_
_entity.id
_entity.type
_entity.pdbx_description
1 polymer ?
#
loop_
_entity_poly.entity_id
_entity_poly.type
_entity_poly.pdbx_seq_one_letter_code
_entity_poly.pdbx_strand_id
1 'polypeptide(L)'
;MEATRVGRAIRMARKLLPARKEPPRSTAMEVTLPALSLPLERIALVLCVLAKGRGPELLEGLVEAEAGRALRHLERFAAMPSAQRQAKVAVEFGERADAASRLALFLDAAPEVLRREVFRGLPPYHRSRFPQLEGPASPSHASPVLTALAERRIREATR
;
A
#
# COMPACT_ATOMS: atom_id res chain seq x y z
N MET A 1 -31.30 4.94 9.45
CA MET A 1 -29.99 5.46 8.99
C MET A 1 -29.02 4.30 8.84
N GLU A 2 -28.81 3.80 7.63
CA GLU A 2 -27.82 2.74 7.39
C GLU A 2 -26.41 3.27 7.68
N ALA A 3 -25.78 2.73 8.72
CA ALA A 3 -24.39 3.02 9.03
C ALA A 3 -23.51 2.34 7.97
N THR A 4 -23.17 3.09 6.92
CA THR A 4 -22.21 2.71 5.88
C THR A 4 -20.88 2.27 6.52
N ARG A 5 -20.15 1.35 5.88
CA ARG A 5 -18.88 0.80 6.38
C ARG A 5 -17.91 1.88 6.86
N VAL A 6 -17.93 3.03 6.18
CA VAL A 6 -17.05 4.18 6.47
C VAL A 6 -17.50 4.96 7.71
N GLY A 7 -18.81 5.20 7.89
CA GLY A 7 -19.32 5.85 9.11
C GLY A 7 -18.99 5.08 10.39
N ARG A 8 -18.87 3.74 10.29
CA ARG A 8 -18.41 2.89 11.42
C ARG A 8 -16.90 2.94 11.62
N ALA A 9 -16.10 3.03 10.56
CA ALA A 9 -14.65 3.18 10.65
C ALA A 9 -14.28 4.47 11.40
N ILE A 10 -14.91 5.60 11.08
CA ILE A 10 -14.72 6.86 11.82
C ILE A 10 -15.07 6.70 13.29
N ARG A 11 -16.20 6.07 13.60
CA ARG A 11 -16.64 5.89 14.99
C ARG A 11 -15.65 5.03 15.80
N MET A 12 -15.11 3.96 15.22
CA MET A 12 -14.08 3.13 15.88
C MET A 12 -12.79 3.92 16.06
N ALA A 13 -12.34 4.61 15.01
CA ALA A 13 -11.09 5.36 15.03
C ALA A 13 -11.12 6.52 16.06
N ARG A 14 -12.27 7.18 16.23
CA ARG A 14 -12.48 8.18 17.29
C ARG A 14 -12.54 7.59 18.71
N LYS A 15 -12.92 6.31 18.87
CA LYS A 15 -12.95 5.64 20.19
C LYS A 15 -11.56 5.24 20.67
N LEU A 16 -10.61 5.08 19.75
CA LEU A 16 -9.23 4.68 20.06
C LEU A 16 -8.36 5.86 20.46
N LEU A 17 -8.75 7.09 20.11
CA LEU A 17 -8.09 8.27 20.64
C LEU A 17 -8.69 8.60 22.02
N PRO A 18 -7.91 8.56 23.11
CA PRO A 18 -8.36 9.11 24.37
C PRO A 18 -8.73 10.59 24.16
N ALA A 19 -9.81 11.02 24.81
CA ALA A 19 -10.23 12.41 24.81
C ALA A 19 -9.08 13.28 25.34
N ARG A 20 -8.44 14.04 24.43
CA ARG A 20 -7.47 15.12 24.63
C ARG A 20 -7.12 15.35 26.11
N LYS A 21 -6.25 14.51 26.67
CA LYS A 21 -5.57 14.82 27.92
C LYS A 21 -4.22 15.43 27.55
N GLU A 22 -3.92 16.57 28.16
CA GLU A 22 -2.62 17.23 28.00
C GLU A 22 -1.48 16.23 28.16
N PRO A 23 -0.50 16.21 27.23
CA PRO A 23 0.61 15.28 27.34
C PRO A 23 1.51 15.68 28.54
N PRO A 24 1.98 14.71 29.34
CA PRO A 24 3.04 14.98 30.31
C PRO A 24 4.32 15.38 29.56
N ARG A 25 5.03 16.40 30.08
CA ARG A 25 6.33 16.84 29.56
C ARG A 25 7.32 15.67 29.61
N SER A 26 7.63 15.11 28.46
CA SER A 26 8.63 14.06 28.28
C SER A 26 10.02 14.69 28.15
N THR A 27 10.91 14.37 29.10
CA THR A 27 12.35 14.65 29.05
C THR A 27 13.09 13.50 28.38
N ALA A 28 12.78 13.20 27.12
CA ALA A 28 13.55 12.25 26.31
C ALA A 28 14.39 13.05 25.31
N MET A 29 15.70 12.79 25.28
CA MET A 29 16.61 13.36 24.29
C MET A 29 16.06 13.09 22.88
N GLU A 30 15.74 14.17 22.17
CA GLU A 30 15.33 14.14 20.77
C GLU A 30 16.50 13.67 19.90
N VAL A 31 16.53 12.37 19.61
CA VAL A 31 17.22 11.87 18.42
C VAL A 31 16.39 12.37 17.23
N THR A 32 16.77 13.53 16.70
CA THR A 32 16.20 14.10 15.47
C THR A 32 16.68 13.28 14.29
N LEU A 33 16.05 12.11 14.09
CA LEU A 33 15.99 11.51 12.77
C LEU A 33 15.39 12.56 11.82
N PRO A 34 15.87 12.72 10.58
CA PRO A 34 15.21 13.60 9.62
C PRO A 34 13.73 13.24 9.63
N ALA A 35 12.88 14.24 9.83
CA ALA A 35 11.44 14.04 9.96
C ALA A 35 10.91 13.40 8.68
N LEU A 36 10.93 12.07 8.63
CA LEU A 36 10.29 11.29 7.58
C LEU A 36 8.82 11.58 7.76
N SER A 37 8.31 12.54 6.98
CA SER A 37 6.91 12.91 7.03
C SER A 37 6.08 11.68 6.72
N LEU A 38 5.39 11.15 7.74
CA LEU A 38 4.57 9.98 7.54
C LEU A 38 3.48 10.29 6.50
N PRO A 39 3.15 9.35 5.60
CA PRO A 39 2.13 9.56 4.57
C PRO A 39 0.73 9.41 5.18
N LEU A 40 0.37 10.30 6.11
CA LEU A 40 -0.86 10.23 6.92
C LEU A 40 -2.13 10.17 6.07
N GLU A 41 -2.12 10.82 4.90
CA GLU A 41 -3.21 10.77 3.93
C GLU A 41 -3.40 9.35 3.35
N ARG A 42 -2.31 8.67 3.01
CA ARG A 42 -2.34 7.28 2.51
C ARG A 42 -2.78 6.33 3.60
N ILE A 43 -2.27 6.51 4.83
CA ILE A 43 -2.72 5.72 6.00
C ILE A 43 -4.24 5.86 6.16
N ALA A 44 -4.77 7.08 6.09
CA ALA A 44 -6.21 7.32 6.18
C ALA A 44 -7.02 6.71 5.01
N LEU A 45 -6.48 6.67 3.79
CA LEU A 45 -7.12 5.97 2.68
C LEU A 45 -7.16 4.45 2.91
N VAL A 46 -6.07 3.86 3.41
CA VAL A 46 -6.02 2.44 3.79
C VAL A 46 -7.07 2.12 4.86
N LEU A 47 -7.19 2.97 5.88
CA LEU A 47 -8.24 2.86 6.90
C LEU A 47 -9.66 2.95 6.32
N CYS A 48 -9.85 3.78 5.29
CA CYS A 48 -11.14 3.91 4.63
C CYS A 48 -11.53 2.63 3.85
N VAL A 49 -10.55 1.86 3.36
CA VAL A 49 -10.75 0.62 2.59
C VAL A 49 -10.83 -0.61 3.50
N LEU A 50 -9.97 -0.70 4.52
CA LEU A 50 -9.89 -1.82 5.45
C LEU A 50 -11.00 -1.72 6.51
N ALA A 51 -12.18 -2.27 6.23
CA ALA A 51 -13.25 -2.34 7.21
C ALA A 51 -13.01 -3.43 8.27
N LYS A 52 -13.22 -3.05 9.55
CA LYS A 52 -13.46 -3.87 10.75
C LYS A 52 -12.28 -4.64 11.38
N GLY A 53 -11.29 -5.10 10.62
CA GLY A 53 -10.26 -6.00 11.19
C GLY A 53 -9.06 -5.28 11.79
N ARG A 54 -8.35 -4.53 10.95
CA ARG A 54 -6.97 -4.07 11.24
C ARG A 54 -6.77 -2.56 11.21
N GLY A 55 -7.84 -1.81 10.98
CA GLY A 55 -7.79 -0.34 10.96
C GLY A 55 -7.31 0.28 12.28
N PRO A 56 -7.80 -0.17 13.45
CA PRO A 56 -7.30 0.25 14.75
C PRO A 56 -5.78 0.11 14.91
N GLU A 57 -5.25 -1.06 14.55
CA GLU A 57 -3.82 -1.40 14.67
C GLU A 57 -2.92 -0.42 13.89
N LEU A 58 -3.41 0.13 12.78
CA LEU A 58 -2.67 1.11 11.97
C LEU A 58 -2.54 2.48 12.64
N LEU A 59 -3.46 2.82 13.55
CA LEU A 59 -3.41 4.08 14.31
C LEU A 59 -2.65 3.94 15.62
N GLU A 60 -2.62 2.75 16.22
CA GLU A 60 -1.89 2.46 17.46
C GLU A 60 -0.38 2.67 17.35
N GLY A 61 0.18 2.49 16.14
CA GLY A 61 1.60 2.76 15.87
C GLY A 61 1.96 4.24 15.69
N LEU A 62 0.97 5.16 15.72
CA LEU A 62 1.18 6.59 15.52
C LEU A 62 1.14 7.34 16.85
N VAL A 63 1.94 8.40 16.97
CA VAL A 63 1.81 9.36 18.07
C VAL A 63 0.45 10.06 17.97
N GLU A 64 -0.17 10.42 19.10
CA GLU A 64 -1.53 10.98 19.17
C GLU A 64 -1.78 12.13 18.19
N ALA A 65 -0.81 13.04 18.03
CA ALA A 65 -0.90 14.16 17.10
C ALA A 65 -1.04 13.71 15.63
N GLU A 66 -0.33 12.64 15.25
CA GLU A 66 -0.34 12.05 13.91
C GLU A 66 -1.59 11.22 13.67
N ALA A 67 -2.00 10.43 14.66
CA ALA A 67 -3.26 9.72 14.62
C ALA A 67 -4.44 10.69 14.45
N GLY A 68 -4.45 11.80 15.19
CA GLY A 68 -5.44 12.87 15.05
C GLY A 68 -5.42 13.54 13.66
N ARG A 69 -4.24 13.71 13.07
CA ARG A 69 -4.09 14.19 11.68
C ARG A 69 -4.66 13.18 10.68
N ALA A 70 -4.33 11.90 10.79
CA ALA A 70 -4.84 10.83 9.94
C ALA A 70 -6.38 10.71 10.02
N LEU A 71 -6.97 10.86 11.21
CA LEU A 71 -8.43 10.88 11.37
C LEU A 71 -9.10 12.01 10.58
N ARG A 72 -8.51 13.21 10.54
CA ARG A 72 -9.06 14.33 9.74
C ARG A 72 -9.03 14.04 8.24
N HIS A 73 -8.07 13.26 7.75
CA HIS A 73 -8.09 12.78 6.37
C HIS A 73 -9.20 11.72 6.18
N LEU A 74 -9.35 10.79 7.11
CA LEU A 74 -10.38 9.74 7.06
C LEU A 74 -11.79 10.34 7.04
N GLU A 75 -12.06 11.38 7.83
CA GLU A 75 -13.34 12.10 7.84
C GLU A 75 -13.64 12.77 6.49
N ARG A 76 -12.63 13.40 5.89
CA ARG A 76 -12.75 13.96 4.52
C ARG A 76 -13.08 12.88 3.50
N PHE A 77 -12.42 11.73 3.55
CA PHE A 77 -12.71 10.61 2.63
C PHE A 77 -14.11 10.02 2.85
N ALA A 78 -14.55 9.93 4.10
CA ALA A 78 -15.89 9.46 4.41
C ALA A 78 -17.00 10.36 3.84
N ALA A 79 -16.76 11.67 3.79
CA ALA A 79 -17.67 12.64 3.20
C ALA A 79 -17.71 12.59 1.66
N MET A 80 -16.69 12.02 1.00
CA MET A 80 -16.66 11.90 -0.47
C MET A 80 -17.69 10.89 -0.99
N PRO A 81 -18.24 11.08 -2.21
CA PRO A 81 -18.96 10.05 -2.94
C PRO A 81 -18.11 8.78 -3.15
N SER A 82 -18.76 7.62 -3.25
CA SER A 82 -18.05 6.33 -3.36
C SER A 82 -17.13 6.26 -4.59
N ALA A 83 -17.57 6.77 -5.75
CA ALA A 83 -16.77 6.78 -6.96
C ALA A 83 -15.49 7.62 -6.82
N GLN A 84 -15.59 8.80 -6.19
CA GLN A 84 -14.43 9.66 -5.94
C GLN A 84 -13.44 9.01 -4.97
N ARG A 85 -13.94 8.34 -3.92
CA ARG A 85 -13.08 7.55 -3.03
C ARG A 85 -12.34 6.44 -3.79
N GLN A 86 -13.06 5.67 -4.60
CA GLN A 86 -12.47 4.58 -5.39
C GLN A 86 -11.43 5.11 -6.37
N ALA A 87 -11.69 6.23 -7.05
CA ALA A 87 -10.73 6.89 -7.91
C ALA A 87 -9.47 7.32 -7.14
N LYS A 88 -9.61 7.93 -5.96
CA LYS A 88 -8.46 8.33 -5.14
C LYS A 88 -7.66 7.13 -4.64
N VAL A 89 -8.31 6.03 -4.27
CA VAL A 89 -7.64 4.77 -3.92
C VAL A 89 -6.89 4.20 -5.12
N ALA A 90 -7.49 4.21 -6.31
CA ALA A 90 -6.85 3.74 -7.53
C ALA A 90 -5.64 4.60 -7.93
N VAL A 91 -5.68 5.92 -7.72
CA VAL A 91 -4.52 6.80 -7.98
C VAL A 91 -3.38 6.54 -7.00
N GLU A 92 -3.69 6.34 -5.71
CA GLU A 92 -2.65 6.23 -4.66
C GLU A 92 -2.09 4.82 -4.50
N PHE A 93 -2.88 3.79 -4.78
CA PHE A 93 -2.53 2.38 -4.56
C PHE A 93 -2.76 1.47 -5.77
N GLY A 94 -3.28 2.02 -6.87
CA GLY A 94 -3.42 1.28 -8.11
C GLY A 94 -2.08 1.05 -8.79
N GLU A 95 -2.15 0.36 -9.93
CA GLU A 95 -0.97 0.10 -10.74
C GLU A 95 -0.38 1.41 -11.27
N ARG A 96 0.95 1.49 -11.27
CA ARG A 96 1.65 2.62 -11.91
C ARG A 96 1.31 2.67 -13.40
N ALA A 97 1.09 3.87 -13.94
CA ALA A 97 0.81 4.08 -15.35
C ALA A 97 1.95 3.56 -16.27
N ASP A 98 3.20 3.62 -15.81
CA ASP A 98 4.39 3.21 -16.54
C ASP A 98 4.85 1.76 -16.26
N ALA A 99 4.06 0.99 -15.52
CA ALA A 99 4.44 -0.35 -15.06
C ALA A 99 4.86 -1.30 -16.21
N ALA A 100 4.15 -1.26 -17.34
CA ALA A 100 4.49 -2.06 -18.52
C ALA A 100 5.89 -1.72 -19.05
N SER A 101 6.20 -0.42 -19.14
CA SER A 101 7.48 0.05 -19.68
C SER A 101 8.63 -0.30 -18.74
N ARG A 102 8.41 -0.15 -17.42
CA ARG A 102 9.39 -0.55 -16.41
C ARG A 102 9.67 -2.05 -16.42
N LEU A 103 8.62 -2.86 -16.54
CA LEU A 103 8.75 -4.32 -16.66
C LEU A 103 9.51 -4.68 -17.95
N ALA A 104 9.20 -4.04 -19.08
CA ALA A 104 9.90 -4.28 -20.34
C ALA A 104 11.40 -3.96 -20.23
N LEU A 105 11.75 -2.77 -19.72
CA LEU A 105 13.14 -2.35 -19.50
C LEU A 105 13.90 -3.31 -18.58
N PHE A 106 13.24 -3.76 -17.50
CA PHE A 106 13.83 -4.73 -16.59
C PHE A 106 14.07 -6.08 -17.28
N LEU A 107 13.06 -6.61 -17.97
CA LEU A 107 13.14 -7.92 -18.61
C LEU A 107 14.21 -7.93 -19.71
N ASP A 108 14.39 -6.83 -20.42
CA ASP A 108 15.41 -6.69 -21.46
C ASP A 108 16.83 -6.81 -20.88
N ALA A 109 17.09 -6.15 -19.75
CA ALA A 109 18.40 -6.18 -19.08
C ALA A 109 18.62 -7.40 -18.16
N ALA A 110 17.57 -8.14 -17.80
CA ALA A 110 17.66 -9.22 -16.83
C ALA A 110 18.27 -10.51 -17.43
N PRO A 111 19.03 -11.29 -16.64
CA PRO A 111 19.44 -12.63 -17.02
C PRO A 111 18.23 -13.53 -17.31
N GLU A 112 18.37 -14.43 -18.29
CA GLU A 112 17.29 -15.30 -18.79
C GLU A 112 16.56 -16.09 -17.68
N VAL A 113 17.31 -16.58 -16.69
CA VAL A 113 16.74 -17.31 -15.54
C VAL A 113 15.80 -16.42 -14.72
N LEU A 114 16.20 -15.18 -14.45
CA LEU A 114 15.38 -14.22 -13.68
C LEU A 114 14.20 -13.71 -14.52
N ARG A 115 14.41 -13.52 -15.83
CA ARG A 115 13.35 -13.14 -16.78
C ARG A 115 12.21 -14.14 -16.78
N ARG A 116 12.53 -15.45 -16.80
CA ARG A 116 11.53 -16.54 -16.73
C ARG A 116 10.79 -16.59 -15.40
N GLU A 117 11.50 -16.43 -14.27
CA GLU A 117 10.85 -16.40 -12.96
C GLU A 117 9.93 -15.19 -12.79
N VAL A 118 10.34 -14.02 -13.28
CA VAL A 118 9.46 -12.83 -13.31
C VAL A 118 8.25 -13.09 -14.19
N PHE A 119 8.43 -13.60 -15.41
CA PHE A 119 7.31 -13.92 -16.29
C PHE A 119 6.32 -14.92 -15.66
N ARG A 120 6.81 -15.96 -14.97
CA ARG A 120 6.00 -16.90 -14.20
C ARG A 120 5.27 -16.22 -13.04
N GLY A 121 5.89 -15.27 -12.35
CA GLY A 121 5.26 -14.52 -11.26
C GLY A 121 4.25 -13.44 -11.72
N LEU A 122 4.27 -13.05 -12.99
CA LEU A 122 3.41 -11.98 -13.48
C LEU A 122 1.92 -12.40 -13.50
N PRO A 123 1.01 -11.48 -13.11
CA PRO A 123 -0.42 -11.64 -13.36
C PRO A 123 -0.75 -11.88 -14.84
N PRO A 124 -1.82 -12.62 -15.18
CA PRO A 124 -2.17 -12.95 -16.57
C PRO A 124 -2.25 -11.74 -17.51
N TYR A 125 -2.79 -10.62 -17.02
CA TYR A 125 -2.89 -9.37 -17.78
C TYR A 125 -1.52 -8.78 -18.19
N HIS A 126 -0.48 -8.95 -17.37
CA HIS A 126 0.86 -8.49 -17.73
C HIS A 126 1.58 -9.48 -18.65
N ARG A 127 1.31 -10.78 -18.51
CA ARG A 127 1.92 -11.79 -19.39
C ARG A 127 1.55 -11.60 -20.85
N SER A 128 0.30 -11.20 -21.14
CA SER A 128 -0.14 -10.92 -22.52
C SER A 128 0.64 -9.81 -23.21
N ARG A 129 1.38 -8.97 -22.47
CA ARG A 129 2.26 -7.92 -23.02
C ARG A 129 3.66 -8.43 -23.37
N PHE A 130 4.00 -9.67 -23.01
CA PHE A 130 5.30 -10.28 -23.27
C PHE A 130 5.15 -11.68 -23.91
N PRO A 131 4.43 -11.81 -25.03
CA PRO A 131 4.20 -13.10 -25.69
C PRO A 131 5.50 -13.80 -26.10
N GLN A 132 6.57 -13.04 -26.37
CA GLN A 132 7.89 -13.58 -26.70
C GLN A 132 8.55 -14.39 -25.58
N LEU A 133 8.06 -14.27 -24.35
CA LEU A 133 8.54 -15.03 -23.18
C LEU A 133 7.67 -16.26 -22.89
N GLU A 134 6.59 -16.46 -23.64
CA GLU A 134 5.84 -17.71 -23.63
C GLU A 134 6.68 -18.80 -24.29
N GLY A 135 7.28 -19.65 -23.47
CA GLY A 135 8.09 -20.77 -23.88
C GLY A 135 7.90 -21.97 -22.95
N PRO A 136 8.47 -23.13 -23.31
CA PRO A 136 8.33 -24.33 -22.50
C PRO A 136 8.84 -24.03 -21.09
N ALA A 137 7.97 -24.24 -20.10
CA ALA A 137 8.31 -24.10 -18.70
C ALA A 137 9.47 -25.05 -18.41
N SER A 138 10.69 -24.52 -18.33
CA SER A 138 11.83 -25.33 -17.94
C SER A 138 11.54 -25.86 -16.53
N PRO A 139 11.64 -27.18 -16.29
CA PRO A 139 11.37 -27.79 -14.99
C PRO A 139 12.57 -27.53 -14.07
N SER A 140 12.87 -26.25 -13.86
CA SER A 140 13.80 -25.81 -12.85
C SER A 140 12.95 -25.44 -11.65
N HIS A 141 13.07 -26.21 -10.57
CA HIS A 141 12.67 -25.76 -9.25
C HIS A 141 13.42 -24.46 -8.98
N ALA A 142 12.74 -23.34 -9.18
CA ALA A 142 13.32 -22.03 -8.95
C ALA A 142 13.80 -21.98 -7.51
N SER A 143 15.06 -21.56 -7.32
CA SER A 143 15.55 -21.27 -5.98
C SER A 143 14.59 -20.29 -5.30
N PRO A 144 14.19 -20.50 -4.03
CA PRO A 144 13.31 -19.59 -3.31
C PRO A 144 13.79 -18.13 -3.34
N VAL A 145 15.11 -17.93 -3.42
CA VAL A 145 15.74 -16.60 -3.53
C VAL A 145 15.40 -15.93 -4.86
N LEU A 146 15.39 -16.68 -5.96
CA LEU A 146 15.04 -16.15 -7.29
C LEU A 146 13.55 -15.80 -7.36
N THR A 147 12.69 -16.62 -6.77
CA THR A 147 11.25 -16.32 -6.67
C THR A 147 11.01 -15.04 -5.87
N ALA A 148 11.64 -14.90 -4.70
CA ALA A 148 11.50 -13.71 -3.86
C ALA A 148 12.03 -12.45 -4.57
N LEU A 149 13.14 -12.57 -5.30
CA LEU A 149 13.69 -11.48 -6.11
C LEU A 149 12.73 -11.08 -7.24
N ALA A 150 12.18 -12.07 -7.95
CA ALA A 150 11.20 -11.84 -9.01
C ALA A 150 9.96 -11.11 -8.48
N GLU A 151 9.36 -11.58 -7.39
CA GLU A 151 8.21 -10.94 -6.74
C GLU A 151 8.50 -9.50 -6.30
N ARG A 152 9.71 -9.26 -5.77
CA ARG A 152 10.14 -7.91 -5.40
C ARG A 152 10.19 -7.01 -6.63
N ARG A 153 10.77 -7.47 -7.74
CA ARG A 153 10.86 -6.69 -8.98
C ARG A 153 9.50 -6.41 -9.60
N ILE A 154 8.59 -7.38 -9.59
CA ILE A 154 7.20 -7.18 -10.03
C ILE A 154 6.54 -6.09 -9.20
N ARG A 155 6.68 -6.13 -7.87
CA ARG A 155 6.12 -5.10 -6.97
C ARG A 155 6.72 -3.72 -7.25
N GLU A 156 8.03 -3.59 -7.36
CA GLU A 156 8.72 -2.32 -7.64
C GLU A 156 8.41 -1.73 -9.02
N ALA A 157 8.04 -2.58 -9.99
CA ALA A 157 7.65 -2.14 -11.32
C ALA A 157 6.17 -1.72 -11.37
N THR A 158 5.30 -2.37 -10.58
CA THR A 158 3.85 -2.17 -10.62
C THR A 158 3.30 -1.21 -9.56
N ARG A 159 4.07 -0.90 -8.50
CA ARG A 159 3.70 -0.01 -7.38
C ARG A 159 4.81 1.00 -7.12
#